data_AF-A0A7G2IPQ0-F1
#
_entry.id   AF-A0A7G2IPQ0-F1
#
_cell.length_a   1.000
_cell.length_b   1.000
_cell.length_c   1.000
_cell.angle_alpha   90.00
_cell.angle_beta   90.00
_cell.angle_gamma   90.00
#
_symmetry.space_group_name_H-M   'P 1'
#
loop_
_entity.id
_entity.type
_entity.pdbx_description
1 polymer ?
#
loop_
_entity_poly.entity_id
_entity_poly.type
_entity_poly.pdbx_seq_one_letter_code
_entity_poly.pdbx_strand_id
1 'polypeptide(L)'
;MTVAEPESLGYLDRLPSPFYSAIIYWYFIPLPFLYYIRFFIFKYSTKKSIRVAIIGLTDNGLAAETALMNEYANITLDLAFYDERALSRCGDIVDKVKSPFRGPVINLVEEARQGNIDEIYIALPMVALHRIRHFFSDDV
;
A
#
# COMPACT_ATOMS: atom_id res chain seq x y z
N MET A 1 -76.47 0.69 29.99
CA MET A 1 -75.02 0.97 29.98
C MET A 1 -74.45 0.23 28.79
N THR A 2 -74.17 0.94 27.71
CA THR A 2 -73.64 0.39 26.45
C THR A 2 -72.12 0.37 26.52
N VAL A 3 -71.54 -0.83 26.54
CA VAL A 3 -70.09 -1.04 26.52
C VAL A 3 -69.60 -0.71 25.12
N ALA A 4 -68.72 0.29 25.00
CA ALA A 4 -68.04 0.61 23.76
C ALA A 4 -66.87 -0.37 23.56
N GLU A 5 -66.87 -1.12 22.47
CA GLU A 5 -65.71 -1.90 22.04
C GLU A 5 -64.62 -0.94 21.52
N PRO A 6 -63.34 -1.16 21.86
CA PRO A 6 -62.25 -0.34 21.36
C PRO A 6 -62.00 -0.67 19.89
N GLU A 7 -62.26 0.28 18.99
CA GLU A 7 -61.79 0.19 17.61
C GLU A 7 -60.25 0.18 17.62
N SER A 8 -59.68 -1.01 17.49
CA SER A 8 -58.26 -1.15 17.20
C SER A 8 -58.03 -0.58 15.80
N LEU A 9 -57.29 0.53 15.74
CA LEU A 9 -56.77 1.14 14.52
C LEU A 9 -55.83 0.15 13.82
N GLY A 10 -56.42 -0.82 13.13
CA GLY A 10 -55.78 -1.82 12.27
C GLY A 10 -55.31 -1.18 10.96
N TYR A 11 -54.40 -0.21 11.05
CA TYR A 11 -53.75 0.38 9.87
C TYR A 11 -52.60 -0.48 9.33
N LEU A 12 -52.32 -1.63 9.95
CA LEU A 12 -51.24 -2.55 9.57
C LEU A 12 -51.71 -3.81 8.84
N ASP A 13 -53.01 -4.02 8.66
CA ASP A 13 -53.54 -5.30 8.15
C ASP A 13 -53.84 -5.34 6.64
N ARG A 14 -53.60 -4.25 5.90
CA ARG A 14 -53.99 -4.20 4.49
C ARG A 14 -53.09 -3.34 3.62
N LEU A 15 -51.79 -3.59 3.66
CA LEU A 15 -50.95 -3.29 2.50
C LEU A 15 -51.25 -4.37 1.42
N PRO A 16 -51.76 -4.00 0.24
CA PRO A 16 -52.08 -4.97 -0.80
C PRO A 16 -50.85 -5.78 -1.20
N SER A 17 -51.01 -7.10 -1.39
CA SER A 17 -49.96 -8.04 -1.81
C SER A 17 -49.02 -7.58 -2.95
N PRO A 18 -49.46 -6.80 -3.98
CA PRO A 18 -48.53 -6.31 -5.00
C PRO A 18 -47.47 -5.34 -4.46
N PHE A 19 -47.73 -4.60 -3.39
CA PHE A 19 -46.79 -3.64 -2.82
C PHE A 19 -45.64 -4.32 -2.08
N TYR A 20 -45.92 -5.39 -1.33
CA TYR A 20 -44.86 -6.18 -0.68
C TYR A 20 -43.92 -6.78 -1.73
N SER A 21 -44.46 -7.33 -2.81
CA SER A 21 -43.69 -7.89 -3.91
C SER A 21 -42.76 -6.83 -4.55
N ALA A 22 -43.31 -5.68 -4.94
CA ALA A 22 -42.55 -4.61 -5.58
C ALA A 22 -41.43 -4.06 -4.68
N ILE A 23 -41.70 -3.86 -3.38
CA ILE A 23 -40.71 -3.38 -2.42
C ILE A 23 -39.60 -4.43 -2.21
N ILE A 24 -39.96 -5.71 -2.07
CA ILE A 24 -38.99 -6.78 -1.92
C ILE A 24 -38.08 -6.83 -3.15
N TYR A 25 -38.61 -6.82 -4.38
CA TYR A 25 -37.78 -6.83 -5.59
C TYR A 25 -36.90 -5.58 -5.73
N TRP A 26 -37.39 -4.40 -5.34
CA TRP A 26 -36.62 -3.16 -5.40
C TRP A 26 -35.40 -3.20 -4.48
N TYR A 27 -35.49 -3.85 -3.32
CA TYR A 27 -34.37 -3.97 -2.39
C TYR A 27 -33.52 -5.24 -2.61
N PHE A 28 -34.10 -6.32 -3.13
CA PHE A 28 -33.40 -7.60 -3.33
C PHE A 28 -32.40 -7.56 -4.49
N ILE A 29 -32.54 -6.64 -5.44
CA ILE A 29 -31.61 -6.47 -6.57
C ILE A 29 -30.37 -5.63 -6.19
N PRO A 30 -30.49 -4.44 -5.57
CA PRO A 30 -29.33 -3.60 -5.25
C PRO A 30 -28.49 -4.17 -4.10
N LEU A 31 -29.08 -4.93 -3.17
CA LEU A 31 -28.37 -5.46 -2.01
C LEU A 31 -27.26 -6.47 -2.36
N PRO A 32 -27.50 -7.52 -3.17
CA PRO A 32 -26.43 -8.39 -3.64
C PRO A 32 -25.47 -7.66 -4.58
N PHE A 33 -25.94 -6.67 -5.35
CA PHE A 33 -25.08 -5.86 -6.21
C PHE A 33 -24.06 -5.04 -5.41
N LEU A 34 -24.50 -4.36 -4.34
CA LEU A 34 -23.63 -3.64 -3.42
C LEU A 34 -22.66 -4.57 -2.69
N TYR A 35 -23.12 -5.76 -2.28
CA TYR A 35 -22.24 -6.79 -1.71
C TYR A 35 -21.20 -7.29 -2.71
N TYR A 36 -21.58 -7.45 -3.98
CA TYR A 36 -20.68 -7.89 -5.04
C TYR A 36 -19.61 -6.83 -5.33
N ILE A 37 -20.00 -5.55 -5.40
CA ILE A 37 -19.05 -4.43 -5.51
C ILE A 37 -18.09 -4.43 -4.33
N ARG A 38 -18.58 -4.58 -3.11
CA ARG A 38 -17.74 -4.58 -1.90
C ARG A 38 -16.79 -5.78 -1.86
N PHE A 39 -17.24 -6.95 -2.30
CA PHE A 39 -16.40 -8.14 -2.47
C PHE A 39 -15.31 -7.93 -3.52
N PHE A 40 -15.64 -7.31 -4.65
CA PHE A 40 -14.65 -6.94 -5.67
C PHE A 40 -13.65 -5.93 -5.13
N ILE A 41 -14.09 -4.82 -4.52
CA ILE A 41 -13.19 -3.82 -3.93
C ILE A 41 -12.26 -4.47 -2.91
N PHE A 42 -12.76 -5.37 -2.05
CA PHE A 42 -11.92 -6.09 -1.09
C PHE A 42 -10.87 -6.98 -1.77
N LYS A 43 -11.27 -7.72 -2.81
CA LYS A 43 -10.37 -8.60 -3.58
C LYS A 43 -9.30 -7.83 -4.36
N TYR A 44 -9.60 -6.64 -4.85
CA TYR A 44 -8.64 -5.81 -5.59
C TYR A 44 -7.81 -4.91 -4.67
N SER A 45 -8.37 -4.40 -3.57
CA SER A 45 -7.67 -3.55 -2.61
C SER A 45 -6.62 -4.28 -1.79
N THR A 46 -6.69 -5.62 -1.74
CA THR A 46 -5.69 -6.48 -1.08
C THR A 46 -4.42 -6.66 -1.91
N LYS A 47 -4.38 -6.18 -3.17
CA LYS A 47 -3.21 -6.23 -4.05
C LYS A 47 -2.64 -4.84 -4.32
N LYS A 48 -2.39 -4.05 -3.29
CA LYS A 48 -1.55 -2.87 -3.48
C LYS A 48 -0.12 -3.38 -3.70
N SER A 49 0.45 -3.09 -4.86
CA SER A 49 1.87 -3.31 -5.11
C SER A 49 2.58 -1.98 -4.98
N ILE A 50 3.53 -1.88 -4.07
CA ILE A 50 4.35 -0.67 -3.92
C ILE A 50 5.72 -0.99 -4.51
N ARG A 51 6.16 -0.17 -5.48
CA ARG A 51 7.46 -0.31 -6.15
C ARG A 51 8.44 0.63 -5.48
N VAL A 52 9.39 0.05 -4.77
CA VAL A 52 10.33 0.77 -3.92
C VAL A 52 11.74 0.61 -4.45
N ALA A 53 12.44 1.73 -4.61
CA ALA A 53 13.85 1.73 -4.94
C ALA A 53 14.70 2.09 -3.72
N ILE A 54 15.77 1.34 -3.48
CA ILE A 54 16.77 1.64 -2.46
C ILE A 54 18.06 2.07 -3.16
N ILE A 55 18.52 3.29 -2.86
CA ILE A 55 19.80 3.80 -3.33
C ILE A 55 20.89 3.47 -2.30
N GLY A 56 21.95 2.82 -2.76
CA GLY A 56 23.13 2.48 -1.97
C GLY A 56 23.07 1.05 -1.45
N LEU A 57 23.85 0.18 -2.08
CA LEU A 57 24.04 -1.20 -1.64
C LEU A 57 25.06 -1.21 -0.49
N THR A 58 24.56 -0.92 0.71
CA THR A 58 25.35 -0.83 1.95
C THR A 58 24.63 -1.55 3.10
N ASP A 59 25.28 -1.72 4.25
CA ASP A 59 24.66 -2.33 5.43
C ASP A 59 23.38 -1.58 5.87
N ASN A 60 23.36 -0.26 5.71
CA ASN A 60 22.16 0.55 5.97
C ASN A 60 21.05 0.27 4.94
N GLY A 61 21.42 0.01 3.68
CA GLY A 61 20.48 -0.37 2.63
C GLY A 61 19.85 -1.74 2.89
N LEU A 62 20.65 -2.70 3.37
CA LEU A 62 20.16 -4.02 3.79
C LEU A 62 19.24 -3.92 5.01
N ALA A 63 19.57 -3.06 5.98
CA ALA A 63 18.71 -2.79 7.12
C ALA A 63 17.38 -2.16 6.69
N ALA A 64 17.41 -1.23 5.74
CA ALA A 64 16.21 -0.62 5.17
C ALA A 64 15.33 -1.65 4.42
N GLU A 65 15.93 -2.53 3.61
CA GLU A 65 15.20 -3.63 2.96
C GLU A 65 14.50 -4.51 4.00
N THR A 66 15.22 -4.93 5.04
CA THR A 66 14.67 -5.80 6.09
C THR A 66 13.53 -5.12 6.84
N ALA A 67 13.67 -3.83 7.16
CA ALA A 67 12.64 -3.05 7.81
C ALA A 67 11.39 -2.92 6.93
N LEU A 68 11.57 -2.59 5.64
CA LEU A 68 10.47 -2.46 4.68
C LEU A 68 9.76 -3.80 4.44
N MET A 69 10.50 -4.90 4.32
CA MET A 69 9.90 -6.24 4.19
C MET A 69 9.07 -6.63 5.41
N ASN A 70 9.46 -6.18 6.61
CA ASN A 70 8.71 -6.46 7.84
C ASN A 70 7.47 -5.57 7.97
N GLU A 71 7.61 -4.27 7.71
CA GLU A 71 6.52 -3.30 7.78
C GLU A 71 5.43 -3.58 6.73
N TYR A 72 5.85 -3.93 5.52
CA TYR A 72 4.96 -4.21 4.39
C TYR A 72 4.73 -5.71 4.15
N ALA A 73 4.91 -6.57 5.17
CA ALA A 73 4.78 -8.02 5.04
C ALA A 73 3.41 -8.51 4.50
N ASN A 74 2.36 -7.69 4.65
CA ASN A 74 1.00 -7.99 4.19
C ASN A 74 0.68 -7.42 2.78
N ILE A 75 1.67 -6.85 2.10
CA ILE A 75 1.55 -6.13 0.83
C ILE A 75 2.61 -6.65 -0.13
N THR A 76 2.33 -6.67 -1.43
CA THR A 76 3.34 -7.03 -2.45
C THR A 76 4.31 -5.87 -2.63
N LEU A 77 5.54 -6.03 -2.15
CA LEU A 77 6.60 -5.02 -2.24
C LEU A 77 7.59 -5.41 -3.34
N ASP A 78 7.70 -4.62 -4.42
CA ASP A 78 8.73 -4.80 -5.45
C ASP A 78 9.91 -3.89 -5.11
N LEU A 79 10.91 -4.45 -4.44
CA LEU A 79 12.13 -3.77 -4.03
C LEU A 79 13.21 -3.95 -5.08
N ALA A 80 13.92 -2.87 -5.39
CA ALA A 80 15.11 -2.92 -6.24
C ALA A 80 16.24 -2.04 -5.70
N PHE A 81 17.48 -2.53 -5.80
CA PHE A 81 18.67 -1.78 -5.39
C PHE A 81 19.32 -1.07 -6.57
N TYR A 82 19.76 0.16 -6.31
CA TYR A 82 20.50 1.00 -7.24
C TYR A 82 21.76 1.55 -6.57
N ASP A 83 22.92 1.40 -7.20
CA ASP A 83 24.18 1.95 -6.69
C ASP A 83 25.08 2.35 -7.87
N GLU A 84 25.79 3.47 -7.72
CA GLU A 84 26.83 3.92 -8.66
C GLU A 84 28.05 2.97 -8.67
N ARG A 85 28.22 2.19 -7.60
CA ARG A 85 29.28 1.19 -7.49
C ARG A 85 28.87 -0.06 -8.28
N ALA A 86 29.78 -0.55 -9.12
CA ALA A 86 29.61 -1.84 -9.76
C ALA A 86 29.44 -2.96 -8.71
N LEU A 87 28.65 -3.98 -9.05
CA LEU A 87 28.42 -5.19 -8.24
C LEU A 87 29.72 -5.83 -7.72
N SER A 88 30.79 -5.76 -8.51
CA SER A 88 32.13 -6.28 -8.17
C SER A 88 32.76 -5.62 -6.93
N ARG A 89 32.30 -4.43 -6.54
CA ARG A 89 32.77 -3.69 -5.36
C ARG A 89 31.87 -3.85 -4.15
N CYS A 90 30.69 -4.46 -4.31
CA CYS A 90 29.69 -4.60 -3.24
C CYS A 90 29.85 -5.87 -2.39
N GLY A 91 30.84 -6.74 -2.71
CA GLY A 91 31.28 -7.83 -1.85
C GLY A 91 30.17 -8.78 -1.39
N ASP A 92 30.34 -9.36 -0.18
CA ASP A 92 29.45 -10.33 0.48
C ASP A 92 28.01 -9.81 0.74
N ILE A 93 27.73 -8.53 0.48
CA ILE A 93 26.41 -7.91 0.69
C ILE A 93 25.46 -8.31 -0.44
N VAL A 94 25.99 -8.51 -1.66
CA VAL A 94 25.21 -8.96 -2.83
C VAL A 94 24.56 -10.32 -2.57
N ASP A 95 25.24 -11.22 -1.87
CA ASP A 95 24.75 -12.56 -1.56
C ASP A 95 23.70 -12.60 -0.44
N LYS A 96 23.59 -11.53 0.35
CA LYS A 96 22.64 -11.42 1.48
C LYS A 96 21.35 -10.71 1.11
N VAL A 97 21.36 -9.93 0.04
CA VAL A 97 20.22 -9.18 -0.43
C VAL A 97 19.27 -10.09 -1.20
N LYS A 98 17.98 -10.01 -0.90
CA LYS A 98 16.95 -10.82 -1.58
C LYS A 98 16.44 -10.14 -2.85
N SER A 99 16.54 -8.82 -2.89
CA SER A 99 16.02 -7.98 -3.98
C SER A 99 17.03 -7.81 -5.14
N PRO A 100 16.56 -7.71 -6.39
CA PRO A 100 17.46 -7.57 -7.54
C PRO A 100 18.21 -6.22 -7.55
N PHE A 101 19.46 -6.25 -8.00
CA PHE A 101 20.21 -5.07 -8.36
C PHE A 101 19.88 -4.65 -9.80
N ARG A 102 19.28 -3.47 -9.99
CA ARG A 102 18.83 -2.98 -11.31
C ARG A 102 19.80 -2.01 -11.98
N GLY A 103 20.93 -1.68 -11.34
CA GLY A 103 22.04 -0.95 -11.96
C GLY A 103 22.32 0.42 -11.32
N PRO A 104 22.90 1.37 -12.09
CA PRO A 104 23.29 2.69 -11.60
C PRO A 104 22.09 3.59 -11.28
N VAL A 105 22.32 4.65 -10.51
CA VAL A 105 21.27 5.58 -10.06
C VAL A 105 20.68 6.37 -11.24
N ILE A 106 21.39 6.50 -12.35
CA ILE A 106 20.83 7.12 -13.56
C ILE A 106 19.61 6.35 -14.10
N ASN A 107 19.63 5.02 -14.07
CA ASN A 107 18.50 4.18 -14.51
C ASN A 107 17.29 4.39 -13.59
N LEU A 108 17.55 4.58 -12.28
CA LEU A 108 16.50 4.89 -11.32
C LEU A 108 15.77 6.18 -11.67
N VAL A 109 16.50 7.22 -12.08
CA VAL A 109 15.91 8.51 -12.46
C VAL A 109 15.01 8.35 -13.69
N GLU A 110 15.43 7.53 -14.66
CA GLU A 110 14.62 7.23 -15.84
C GLU A 110 13.35 6.44 -15.49
N GLU A 111 13.45 5.39 -14.66
CA GLU A 111 12.29 4.62 -14.19
C GLU A 111 11.33 5.46 -13.35
N ALA A 112 11.84 6.32 -12.47
CA ALA A 112 11.04 7.24 -11.68
C ALA A 112 10.30 8.24 -12.58
N ARG A 113 10.96 8.75 -13.63
CA ARG A 113 10.34 9.67 -14.61
C ARG A 113 9.20 9.00 -15.38
N GLN A 114 9.31 7.70 -15.63
CA GLN A 114 8.26 6.91 -16.29
C GLN A 114 7.09 6.55 -15.36
N GLY A 115 7.17 6.90 -14.07
CA GLY A 115 6.17 6.51 -13.07
C GLY A 115 6.23 5.03 -12.70
N ASN A 116 7.38 4.38 -12.92
CA ASN A 116 7.59 2.97 -12.61
C ASN A 116 8.01 2.73 -11.16
N ILE A 117 8.20 3.79 -10.38
CA ILE A 117 8.68 3.75 -9.00
C ILE A 117 7.81 4.68 -8.18
N ASP A 118 7.33 4.18 -7.05
CA ASP A 118 6.41 4.91 -6.17
C ASP A 118 7.18 5.59 -5.03
N GLU A 119 8.21 4.93 -4.50
CA GLU A 119 9.02 5.43 -3.38
C GLU A 119 10.53 5.20 -3.58
N ILE A 120 11.35 6.13 -3.10
CA ILE A 120 12.81 6.06 -3.17
C ILE A 120 13.40 6.25 -1.77
N TYR A 121 14.18 5.28 -1.30
CA TYR A 121 14.89 5.30 -0.03
C TYR A 121 16.38 5.48 -0.28
N ILE A 122 16.99 6.49 0.35
CA ILE A 122 18.42 6.78 0.19
C ILE A 122 19.17 6.26 1.40
N ALA A 123 19.92 5.16 1.22
CA ALA A 123 20.69 4.50 2.28
C ALA A 123 22.20 4.76 2.14
N LEU A 124 22.57 5.96 1.67
CA LEU A 124 23.97 6.33 1.54
C LEU A 124 24.61 6.58 2.91
N PRO A 125 25.85 6.12 3.15
CA PRO A 125 26.52 6.32 4.42
C PRO A 125 26.79 7.82 4.63
N MET A 126 26.46 8.31 5.82
CA MET A 126 26.63 9.71 6.26
C MET A 126 28.11 10.09 6.49
N VAL A 127 29.00 9.74 5.56
CA VAL A 127 30.43 10.10 5.61
C VAL A 127 30.64 11.59 5.36
N ALA A 128 29.67 12.25 4.70
CA ALA A 128 29.70 13.69 4.47
C ALA A 128 29.69 14.49 5.79
N LEU A 129 29.00 13.99 6.83
CA LEU A 129 28.81 14.75 8.08
C LEU A 129 30.11 14.87 8.90
N HIS A 130 31.00 13.88 8.83
CA HIS A 130 32.31 13.96 9.49
C HIS A 130 33.27 14.89 8.73
N ARG A 131 33.23 14.89 7.40
CA ARG A 131 34.04 15.82 6.58
C ARG A 131 33.58 17.27 6.76
N ILE A 132 32.26 17.51 6.80
CA ILE A 132 31.69 18.82 7.09
C ILE A 132 32.10 19.32 8.48
N ARG A 133 32.03 18.46 9.51
CA ARG A 133 32.48 18.83 10.87
C ARG A 133 33.95 19.23 10.93
N HIS A 134 34.82 18.55 10.18
CA HIS A 134 36.24 18.92 10.14
C HIS A 134 36.45 20.33 9.58
N PHE A 135 35.72 20.72 8.53
CA PHE A 135 35.78 22.10 8.00
C PHE A 135 35.25 23.15 8.98
N PHE A 136 34.21 22.86 9.75
CA PHE A 136 33.65 23.80 10.73
C PHE A 136 34.45 23.88 12.05
N SER A 137 35.25 22.87 12.37
CA SER A 137 36.08 22.85 13.57
C SER A 137 37.40 23.62 13.42
N ASP A 138 37.86 23.85 12.18
CA ASP A 138 39.09 24.61 11.89
C ASP A 138 38.84 26.14 11.80
N ASP A 139 37.58 26.59 11.89
CA ASP A 139 37.16 28.00 11.81
C ASP A 139 36.91 28.66 13.20
N VAL A 140 37.42 28.07 14.30
CA VAL A 140 37.31 28.62 15.68
C VAL A 140 38.67 28.96 16.29
#